data_AF-A0A847V8A2-F1
#
_entry.id   AF-A0A847V8A2-F1
#
_cell.length_a   1.000
_cell.length_b   1.000
_cell.length_c   1.000
_cell.angle_alpha   90.00
_cell.angle_beta   90.00
_cell.angle_gamma   90.00
#
_symmetry.space_group_name_H-M   'P 1'
#
loop_
_entity.id
_entity.type
_entity.pdbx_description
1 polymer ?
#
loop_
_entity_poly.entity_id
_entity_poly.type
_entity_poly.pdbx_seq_one_letter_code
_entity_poly.pdbx_strand_id
1 'polypeptide(L)' 'MTDDYVRVTCHACEGAGCTYCDRRGWVEVRPPAVICRHCEGDCCIYCGYTGWSELRPKYDQDGGVDRCGPSGCCD' A
#
# COMPACT_ATOMS: atom_id res chain seq x y z
N MET A 1 -17.30 8.14 2.81
CA MET A 1 -16.54 8.61 1.64
C MET A 1 -15.96 7.39 0.99
N THR A 2 -16.43 7.03 -0.20
CA THR A 2 -15.89 5.89 -0.95
C THR A 2 -14.55 6.34 -1.50
N ASP A 3 -13.47 5.85 -0.91
CA ASP A 3 -12.14 6.11 -1.44
C ASP A 3 -12.03 5.41 -2.79
N ASP A 4 -12.16 6.19 -3.86
CA ASP A 4 -12.16 5.67 -5.21
C ASP A 4 -10.72 5.30 -5.56
N TYR A 5 -10.35 4.04 -5.39
CA TYR A 5 -9.05 3.54 -5.82
C TYR A 5 -9.15 3.01 -7.25
N VAL A 6 -8.21 3.41 -8.09
CA VAL A 6 -8.09 2.90 -9.45
C VAL A 6 -7.01 1.83 -9.52
N ARG A 7 -7.24 0.81 -10.36
CA ARG A 7 -6.26 -0.23 -10.62
C ARG A 7 -5.32 0.22 -11.72
N VAL A 8 -4.03 0.18 -11.43
CA VAL A 8 -2.96 0.49 -12.37
C VAL A 8 -1.98 -0.66 -12.43
N THR A 9 -1.37 -0.86 -13.60
CA THR A 9 -0.33 -1.86 -13.78
C THR A 9 0.84 -1.55 -12.87
N CYS A 10 1.37 -2.56 -12.16
CA CYS A 10 2.54 -2.37 -11.30
C CYS A 10 3.73 -1.95 -12.17
N HIS A 11 4.29 -0.77 -11.92
CA HIS A 11 5.38 -0.23 -12.73
C HIS A 11 6.66 -1.06 -12.58
N ALA A 12 6.91 -1.59 -11.38
CA ALA A 12 8.09 -2.40 -11.07
C ALA A 12 8.21 -3.72 -11.84
N CYS A 13 7.08 -4.33 -12.22
CA CYS A 13 7.07 -5.61 -12.91
C CYS A 13 6.30 -5.57 -14.24
N GLU A 14 5.81 -4.40 -14.62
CA GLU A 14 5.06 -4.14 -15.85
C GLU A 14 3.91 -5.14 -16.09
N GLY A 15 3.28 -5.63 -15.01
CA GLY A 15 2.18 -6.61 -15.10
C GLY A 15 2.59 -8.08 -14.93
N ALA A 16 3.88 -8.40 -14.83
CA ALA A 16 4.35 -9.78 -14.67
C ALA A 16 3.97 -10.40 -13.31
N GLY A 17 3.75 -9.58 -12.28
CA GLY A 17 3.37 -10.04 -10.94
C GLY A 17 4.55 -10.29 -10.00
N CYS A 18 5.10 -9.22 -9.43
CA CYS A 18 6.14 -9.30 -8.39
C CYS A 18 5.56 -9.47 -6.97
N THR A 19 6.43 -9.77 -5.99
CA THR A 19 6.08 -9.84 -4.57
C THR A 19 5.42 -8.55 -4.05
N TYR A 20 5.82 -7.38 -4.56
CA TYR A 20 5.32 -6.10 -4.08
C TYR A 20 3.84 -5.84 -4.44
N CYS A 21 3.40 -6.36 -5.59
CA CYS A 21 1.99 -6.32 -6.01
C CYS A 21 1.23 -7.61 -5.66
N ASP A 22 1.70 -8.40 -4.70
CA ASP A 22 1.11 -9.69 -4.30
C ASP A 22 0.95 -10.67 -5.48
N ARG A 23 1.89 -10.63 -6.43
CA ARG A 23 1.87 -11.42 -7.68
C ARG A 23 0.63 -11.20 -8.54
N ARG A 24 -0.08 -10.08 -8.36
CA ARG A 24 -1.26 -9.72 -9.15
C ARG A 24 -0.92 -9.08 -10.49
N GLY A 25 0.23 -8.39 -10.56
CA GLY A 25 0.64 -7.58 -11.71
C GLY A 25 0.07 -6.15 -11.70
N TRP A 26 -0.80 -5.82 -10.76
CA TRP A 26 -1.45 -4.51 -10.63
C TRP A 26 -1.54 -4.07 -9.18
N VAL A 27 -1.69 -2.77 -8.96
CA VAL A 27 -1.84 -2.13 -7.65
C VAL A 27 -3.01 -1.15 -7.67
N GLU A 28 -3.55 -0.85 -6.49
CA GLU A 28 -4.63 0.12 -6.32
C GLU A 28 -4.04 1.43 -5.81
N VAL A 29 -4.33 2.53 -6.49
CA VAL A 29 -3.81 3.87 -6.16
C VAL A 29 -4.95 4.88 -6.14
N ARG A 30 -4.82 5.93 -5.33
CA ARG A 30 -5.78 7.04 -5.41
C ARG A 30 -5.59 7.83 -6.70
N PRO A 31 -6.67 8.23 -7.38
CA PRO A 31 -6.60 9.14 -8.50
C PRO A 31 -6.22 10.55 -8.01
N PRO A 32 -5.40 11.30 -8.76
CA PRO A 32 -4.81 10.89 -10.04
C PRO A 32 -3.66 9.90 -9.84
N ALA A 33 -3.61 8.84 -10.66
CA ALA A 33 -2.53 7.87 -10.61
C ALA A 33 -1.20 8.55 -10.98
N VAL A 34 -0.36 8.79 -9.97
CA VAL A 34 0.92 9.50 -10.11
C VAL A 34 2.08 8.57 -9.78
N ILE A 35 3.14 8.66 -10.60
CA ILE A 35 4.41 8.00 -10.35
C ILE A 35 5.03 8.56 -9.06
N CYS A 36 5.75 7.71 -8.34
CA CYS A 36 6.45 8.11 -7.13
C CYS A 36 7.40 9.28 -7.41
N ARG A 37 7.16 10.44 -6.79
CA ARG A 37 8.02 11.63 -6.96
C ARG A 37 9.39 11.50 -6.30
N HIS A 38 9.55 10.56 -5.37
CA HIS A 38 10.82 10.37 -4.66
C HIS A 38 11.85 9.60 -5.48
N CYS A 39 11.39 8.64 -6.29
CA CYS A 39 12.25 7.80 -7.10
C CYS A 39 11.93 7.89 -8.60
N GLU A 40 10.96 8.72 -8.99
CA GLU A 40 10.54 8.93 -10.38
C GLU A 40 10.17 7.64 -11.14
N GLY A 41 9.72 6.62 -10.42
CA GLY A 41 9.39 5.29 -10.98
C GLY A 41 10.46 4.23 -10.75
N ASP A 42 11.65 4.59 -10.26
CA ASP A 42 12.77 3.65 -10.01
C ASP A 42 12.55 2.69 -8.82
N CYS A 43 11.31 2.61 -8.30
CA CYS A 43 10.87 1.67 -7.25
C CYS A 43 11.66 1.77 -5.93
N CYS A 44 11.23 2.67 -5.03
CA CYS A 44 11.82 2.84 -3.70
C CYS A 44 10.93 2.34 -2.54
N ILE A 45 11.48 2.37 -1.32
CA ILE A 45 10.75 2.02 -0.08
C ILE A 45 9.46 2.83 0.13
N TYR A 46 9.42 4.09 -0.32
CA TYR A 46 8.28 4.99 -0.11
C TYR A 46 7.06 4.62 -0.98
N CYS A 47 7.30 4.02 -2.14
CA CYS A 47 6.24 3.48 -3.01
C CYS A 47 6.02 1.97 -2.82
N GLY A 48 6.57 1.38 -1.75
CA GLY A 48 6.53 -0.07 -1.52
C GLY A 48 7.12 -0.87 -2.69
N TYR A 49 8.09 -0.30 -3.41
CA TYR A 49 8.70 -0.86 -4.64
C TYR A 49 7.71 -1.15 -5.77
N THR A 50 6.59 -0.42 -5.84
CA THR A 50 5.61 -0.59 -6.93
C THR A 50 5.73 0.48 -8.03
N GLY A 51 6.44 1.57 -7.74
CA GLY A 51 6.64 2.73 -8.61
C GLY A 51 5.54 3.80 -8.52
N TRP A 52 4.45 3.56 -7.77
CA TRP A 52 3.31 4.46 -7.68
C TRP A 52 3.19 5.16 -6.32
N SER A 53 2.71 6.40 -6.32
CA SER A 53 2.33 7.12 -5.10
C SER A 53 0.88 6.82 -4.70
N GLU A 54 0.51 7.17 -3.46
CA GLU A 54 -0.87 7.07 -2.95
C GLU A 54 -1.46 5.65 -3.09
N LEU A 55 -0.63 4.62 -2.85
CA LEU A 55 -1.07 3.23 -2.86
C LEU A 55 -2.09 2.98 -1.77
N ARG A 56 -3.08 2.14 -2.11
CA ARG A 56 -4.01 1.63 -1.11
C ARG A 56 -3.24 0.87 -0.03
N PRO A 57 -3.34 1.27 1.25
CA PRO A 57 -2.73 0.51 2.32
C PRO A 57 -3.33 -0.90 2.36
N LYS A 58 -2.46 -1.91 2.38
CA LYS A 58 -2.87 -3.33 2.45
C LYS A 58 -3.41 -3.71 3.84
N TYR A 59 -3.05 -2.94 4.87
CA TYR A 59 -3.36 -3.18 6.27
C TYR A 59 -3.96 -1.92 6.90
N ASP A 60 -5.12 -1.47 6.42
CA ASP A 60 -5.89 -0.44 7.12
C ASP A 60 -7.11 -1.06 7.83
N GLN A 61 -6.94 -2.20 8.51
CA GLN A 61 -7.94 -2.75 9.44
C GLN A 61 -7.25 -3.66 10.47
N ASP A 62 -6.80 -3.09 11.59
CA ASP A 62 -7.32 -3.45 12.92
C ASP A 62 -6.70 -2.51 13.94
N GLY A 63 -7.56 -1.87 14.73
CA GLY A 63 -7.15 -1.08 15.86
C GLY A 63 -6.45 -1.97 16.87
N GLY A 64 -5.12 -1.93 16.89
CA GLY A 64 -4.33 -2.22 18.07
C GLY A 64 -4.60 -1.18 19.14
N VAL A 65 -5.85 -1.08 19.60
CA VAL A 65 -6.09 -0.69 20.97
C VAL A 65 -5.43 -1.78 21.79
N ASP A 66 -4.31 -1.43 22.42
CA ASP A 66 -3.75 -2.22 23.49
C ASP A 66 -4.90 -2.61 24.40
N ARG A 67 -5.26 -3.91 24.37
CA ARG A 67 -6.24 -4.50 25.28
C ARG A 67 -5.62 -4.59 26.67
N CYS A 68 -5.22 -3.46 27.23
CA CYS A 68 -5.36 -3.27 28.66
C CYS A 68 -6.86 -3.15 28.91
N GLY A 69 -7.51 -4.29 29.20
CA GLY A 69 -8.82 -4.28 29.84
C GLY A 69 -8.75 -3.45 31.14
N PRO A 70 -9.90 -3.03 31.72
CA PRO A 70 -9.95 -2.14 32.89
C PRO A 70 -9.35 -2.71 34.18
N SER A 71 -8.74 -3.89 34.14
CA SER A 71 -8.22 -4.64 35.29
C SER A 71 -6.71 -4.77 35.21
N GLY A 72 -5.99 -3.68 34.91
CA GLY A 72 -4.52 -3.61 34.77
C GLY A 72 -3.74 -4.23 35.93
N CYS A 73 -3.69 -5.56 35.96
CA CYS A 73 -3.02 -6.38 36.93
C CYS A 73 -1.97 -7.19 36.15
N CYS A 74 -0.77 -6.64 36.07
CA CYS A 74 0.44 -7.44 35.91
C CYS A 74 0.77 -8.01 37.29
N ASP A 75 0.84 -9.35 37.37
CA ASP A 75 1.37 -10.12 38.51
C ASP A 75 2.83 -9.75 38.80
#